data_AF-A0A9R1VC99-F1
#
_entry.id   AF-A0A9R1VC99-F1
#
_cell.length_a   1.000
_cell.length_b   1.000
_cell.length_c   1.000
_cell.angle_alpha   90.00
_cell.angle_beta   90.00
_cell.angle_gamma   90.00
#
_symmetry.space_group_name_H-M   'P 1'
#
loop_
_entity.id
_entity.type
_entity.pdbx_description
1 polymer ?
#
loop_
_entity_poly.entity_id
_entity_poly.type
_entity_poly.pdbx_seq_one_letter_code
_entity_poly.pdbx_strand_id
1 'polypeptide(L)'
;MLELLENMNAQFGLTSPWWIGVDVCHLNLHKTFCIPHGGGGPEMGPLVATRGIPAPEQSKPLGTVSAAPWGSTLILPISYTYSHYLILFRGVSGTVAHEFIVDLRPLKTSAGIEPEDVAKRLIDYRFYGLTMSCSIPGTLMLEPTESESKAELDRFCDALISIRQEIAEIEKGTVDINNNGAPHPPQLLMADKWTKPYSREYAAYPAPWLRTAKFWPTTCRVDNVYGDRNPSATA
;
A
#
# COMPACT_ATOMS: atom_id res chain seq x y z
N MET A 1 6.13 18.73 22.84
CA MET A 1 6.64 18.28 21.53
C MET A 1 5.42 17.89 20.71
N LEU A 2 5.15 18.54 19.57
CA LEU A 2 4.01 18.20 18.71
C LEU A 2 4.38 16.91 17.95
N GLU A 3 3.95 15.77 18.47
CA GLU A 3 4.03 14.51 17.72
C GLU A 3 2.78 14.44 16.82
N LEU A 4 3.00 14.48 15.50
CA LEU A 4 1.99 14.20 14.50
C LEU A 4 1.64 12.71 14.57
N LEU A 5 0.67 12.38 15.42
CA LEU A 5 0.16 11.03 15.61
C LEU A 5 -0.94 10.75 14.57
N GLU A 6 -0.52 10.67 13.31
CA GLU A 6 -1.39 10.25 12.21
C GLU A 6 -1.80 8.77 12.31
N ASN A 7 -1.10 8.01 13.15
CA ASN A 7 -1.20 6.56 13.31
C ASN A 7 -2.10 6.15 14.49
N MET A 8 -3.18 6.91 14.74
CA MET A 8 -4.14 6.56 15.79
C MET A 8 -4.86 5.23 15.59
N ASN A 9 -4.85 4.70 14.36
CA ASN A 9 -5.44 3.40 14.08
C ASN A 9 -4.78 2.25 14.88
N ALA A 10 -3.49 2.37 15.21
CA ALA A 10 -2.80 1.41 16.06
C ALA A 10 -2.95 1.63 17.58
N GLN A 11 -3.55 2.74 18.01
CA GLN A 11 -3.59 3.11 19.43
C GLN A 11 -5.00 3.12 20.00
N PHE A 12 -6.02 3.38 19.17
CA PHE A 12 -7.40 3.52 19.61
C PHE A 12 -7.88 2.30 20.41
N GLY A 13 -8.36 2.52 21.63
CA GLY A 13 -8.85 1.47 22.53
C GLY A 13 -7.77 0.62 23.23
N LEU A 14 -6.48 0.81 22.92
CA LEU A 14 -5.36 0.07 23.52
C LEU A 14 -4.45 0.96 24.38
N THR A 15 -4.21 2.19 23.92
CA THR A 15 -3.43 3.20 24.64
C THR A 15 -4.00 4.59 24.34
N SER A 16 -3.43 5.64 24.94
CA SER A 16 -3.73 7.02 24.58
C SER A 16 -2.45 7.84 24.52
N PRO A 17 -2.37 8.87 23.66
CA PRO A 17 -1.24 9.79 23.62
C PRO A 17 -0.90 10.37 25.01
N TRP A 18 -1.92 10.60 25.84
CA TRP A 18 -1.73 11.08 27.21
C TRP A 18 -0.94 10.11 28.10
N TRP A 19 -1.22 8.80 28.02
CA TRP A 19 -0.51 7.78 28.82
C TRP A 19 0.97 7.68 28.50
N ILE A 20 1.36 8.06 27.30
CA ILE A 20 2.75 8.05 26.83
C ILE A 20 3.40 9.45 26.91
N GLY A 21 2.73 10.42 27.55
CA GLY A 21 3.29 11.74 27.86
C GLY A 21 3.17 12.79 26.74
N VAL A 22 2.29 12.59 25.75
CA VAL A 22 2.05 13.56 24.68
C VAL A 22 1.12 14.67 25.18
N ASP A 23 1.57 15.93 25.04
CA ASP A 23 0.81 17.12 25.48
C ASP A 23 -0.25 17.56 24.46
N VAL A 24 0.06 17.46 23.17
CA VAL A 24 -0.82 17.88 22.06
C VAL A 24 -0.66 16.90 20.90
N CYS A 25 -1.77 16.50 20.30
CA CYS A 25 -1.84 15.55 19.20
C CYS A 25 -2.76 16.09 18.09
N HIS A 26 -2.33 15.97 16.84
CA HIS A 26 -3.20 16.16 15.67
C HIS A 26 -3.85 14.82 15.30
N LEU A 27 -5.14 14.83 14.97
CA LEU A 27 -5.86 13.62 14.53
C LEU A 27 -6.25 13.73 13.06
N ASN A 28 -5.99 12.71 12.26
CA ASN A 28 -6.44 12.65 10.87
C ASN A 28 -7.81 11.95 10.79
N LEU A 29 -8.89 12.73 10.75
CA LEU A 29 -10.25 12.18 10.68
C LEU A 29 -10.53 11.43 9.37
N HIS A 30 -9.88 11.83 8.29
CA HIS A 30 -9.97 11.19 6.98
C HIS A 30 -9.16 9.90 6.85
N LYS A 31 -8.39 9.55 7.89
CA LYS A 31 -7.69 8.26 8.00
C LYS A 31 -8.41 7.38 9.04
N THR A 32 -8.22 7.68 10.33
CA THR A 32 -8.68 6.84 11.44
C THR A 32 -10.20 6.90 11.68
N PHE A 33 -10.87 7.99 11.29
CA PHE A 33 -12.29 8.23 11.62
C PHE A 33 -13.19 8.26 10.38
N CYS A 34 -12.77 7.58 9.31
CA CYS A 34 -13.58 7.23 8.15
C CYS A 34 -14.14 8.40 7.33
N ILE A 35 -13.66 9.65 7.48
CA ILE A 35 -13.98 10.68 6.48
C ILE A 35 -13.40 10.22 5.12
N PRO A 36 -14.19 10.21 4.03
CA PRO A 36 -13.73 9.68 2.75
C PRO A 36 -12.57 10.51 2.18
N HIS A 37 -11.55 9.82 1.63
CA HIS A 37 -10.33 10.44 1.10
C HIS A 37 -10.57 11.33 -0.14
N GLY A 38 -11.68 11.13 -0.87
CA GLY A 38 -12.15 12.01 -1.96
C GLY A 38 -11.18 12.26 -3.13
N GLY A 39 -10.13 11.45 -3.29
CA GLY A 39 -9.11 11.66 -4.33
C GLY A 39 -8.07 12.74 -4.00
N GLY A 40 -7.93 13.10 -2.72
CA GLY A 40 -7.02 14.14 -2.23
C GLY A 40 -7.68 15.18 -1.31
N GLY A 41 -8.79 14.85 -0.67
CA GLY A 41 -9.57 15.73 0.21
C GLY A 41 -11.08 15.55 0.04
N PRO A 42 -11.92 15.90 1.04
CA PRO A 42 -11.65 16.84 2.11
C PRO A 42 -10.95 16.25 3.35
N GLU A 43 -10.06 17.04 3.95
CA GLU A 43 -9.30 16.66 5.14
C GLU A 43 -9.85 17.42 6.37
N MET A 44 -9.89 16.74 7.52
CA MET A 44 -10.18 17.38 8.81
C MET A 44 -9.15 16.90 9.84
N GLY A 45 -8.59 17.87 10.55
CA GLY A 45 -7.40 17.72 11.37
C GLY A 45 -7.51 18.39 12.75
N PRO A 46 -8.39 17.95 13.66
CA PRO A 46 -8.50 18.58 14.97
C PRO A 46 -7.23 18.38 15.80
N LEU A 47 -6.82 19.44 16.49
CA LEU A 47 -5.78 19.41 17.51
C LEU A 47 -6.41 19.09 18.86
N VAL A 48 -5.88 18.08 19.55
CA VAL A 48 -6.32 17.67 20.88
C VAL A 48 -5.19 17.93 21.87
N ALA A 49 -5.44 18.77 22.87
CA ALA A 49 -4.53 18.98 23.99
C ALA A 49 -4.91 18.06 25.16
N THR A 50 -3.93 17.36 25.73
CA THR A 50 -4.16 16.38 26.82
C THR A 50 -4.15 17.02 28.21
N ARG A 51 -3.75 18.31 28.32
CA ARG A 51 -3.86 19.12 29.54
C ARG A 51 -4.53 20.47 29.23
N GLY A 52 -5.60 20.79 29.96
CA GLY A 52 -6.15 22.16 30.02
C GLY A 52 -7.48 22.44 29.32
N ILE A 53 -8.24 21.44 28.87
CA ILE A 53 -9.62 21.65 28.37
C ILE A 53 -10.60 20.95 29.33
N PRO A 54 -11.61 21.63 29.90
CA PRO A 54 -12.61 21.00 30.76
C PRO A 54 -13.37 19.90 30.00
N ALA A 55 -13.68 18.81 30.68
CA ALA A 55 -14.31 17.63 30.08
C ALA A 55 -15.67 17.97 29.43
N PRO A 56 -16.00 17.43 28.26
CA PRO A 56 -17.38 17.41 27.81
C PRO A 56 -18.14 16.45 28.74
N GLU A 57 -19.06 17.00 29.54
CA GLU A 57 -19.85 16.22 30.47
C GLU A 57 -20.70 15.18 29.70
N GLN A 58 -20.43 13.91 30.01
CA GLN A 58 -21.15 12.68 29.65
C GLN A 58 -20.98 12.15 28.20
N SER A 59 -19.87 11.45 27.93
CA SER A 59 -19.80 10.48 26.83
C SER A 59 -20.21 9.07 27.31
N LYS A 60 -21.30 8.54 26.74
CA LYS A 60 -21.61 7.11 26.83
C LYS A 60 -20.78 6.37 25.77
N PRO A 61 -20.13 5.24 26.09
CA PRO A 61 -19.36 4.49 25.10
C PRO A 61 -20.30 3.93 24.01
N LEU A 62 -20.02 4.28 22.77
CA LEU A 62 -20.72 3.80 21.58
C LEU A 62 -20.08 2.50 21.10
N GLY A 63 -20.55 1.37 21.64
CA GLY A 63 -20.43 0.03 21.07
C GLY A 63 -19.02 -0.46 20.68
N THR A 64 -18.98 -1.64 20.07
CA THR A 64 -17.74 -2.26 19.56
C THR A 64 -17.60 -1.90 18.09
N VAL A 65 -16.51 -1.21 17.71
CA VAL A 65 -16.21 -0.79 16.32
C VAL A 65 -15.24 -1.76 15.63
N SER A 66 -14.67 -2.72 16.37
CA SER A 66 -13.78 -3.75 15.83
C SER A 66 -14.51 -5.10 15.73
N ALA A 67 -14.45 -5.73 14.55
CA ALA A 67 -15.03 -7.05 14.32
C ALA A 67 -14.25 -8.20 15.00
N ALA A 68 -13.02 -7.96 15.49
CA ALA A 68 -12.18 -8.97 16.11
C ALA A 68 -11.89 -8.63 17.59
N PRO A 69 -12.06 -9.57 18.53
CA PRO A 69 -11.89 -9.32 19.97
C PRO A 69 -10.44 -9.02 20.42
N TRP A 70 -9.47 -8.95 19.51
CA TRP A 70 -8.04 -8.78 19.81
C TRP A 70 -7.31 -7.73 18.93
N GLY A 71 -7.99 -6.70 18.43
CA GLY A 71 -7.33 -5.70 17.56
C GLY A 71 -6.71 -6.33 16.32
N SER A 72 -5.95 -5.57 15.52
CA SER A 72 -5.48 -5.96 14.17
C SER A 72 -4.77 -7.31 14.09
N THR A 73 -5.53 -8.39 13.89
CA THR A 73 -5.07 -9.74 13.55
C THR A 73 -4.65 -9.83 12.08
N LEU A 74 -3.91 -8.83 11.59
CA LEU A 74 -3.33 -8.77 10.24
C LEU A 74 -1.93 -9.42 10.17
N ILE A 75 -1.65 -10.36 11.09
CA ILE A 75 -0.35 -11.06 11.23
C ILE A 75 -0.16 -12.13 10.14
N LEU A 76 -1.24 -12.54 9.46
CA LEU A 76 -1.16 -13.59 8.43
C LEU A 76 -0.52 -13.08 7.12
N PRO A 77 -0.92 -11.93 6.54
CA PRO A 77 -0.24 -11.35 5.37
C PRO A 77 1.26 -11.10 5.58
N ILE A 78 1.61 -10.69 6.80
CA ILE A 78 2.98 -10.43 7.24
C ILE A 78 3.80 -11.71 7.18
N SER A 79 3.29 -12.83 7.71
CA SER A 79 4.04 -14.10 7.72
C SER A 79 4.31 -14.67 6.32
N TYR A 80 3.37 -14.52 5.38
CA TYR A 80 3.54 -15.00 3.99
C TYR A 80 4.49 -14.11 3.17
N THR A 81 4.41 -12.79 3.34
CA THR A 81 5.32 -11.86 2.66
C THR A 81 6.76 -11.94 3.19
N TYR A 82 6.97 -12.33 4.45
CA TYR A 82 8.31 -12.48 5.07
C TYR A 82 9.24 -13.44 4.34
N SER A 83 8.71 -14.51 3.73
CA SER A 83 9.56 -15.48 3.02
C SER A 83 10.08 -14.95 1.68
N HIS A 84 9.49 -13.86 1.18
CA HIS A 84 9.73 -13.35 -0.17
C HIS A 84 10.31 -11.94 -0.18
N TYR A 85 10.04 -11.14 0.85
CA TYR A 85 10.43 -9.75 0.97
C TYR A 85 10.98 -9.43 2.37
N LEU A 86 12.00 -8.56 2.41
CA LEU A 86 12.58 -8.09 3.67
C LEU A 86 11.68 -7.01 4.29
N ILE A 87 11.33 -7.17 5.56
CA ILE A 87 10.63 -6.15 6.34
C ILE A 87 11.65 -5.31 7.10
N LEU A 88 11.67 -4.01 6.84
CA LEU A 88 12.78 -3.12 7.21
C LEU A 88 12.83 -2.79 8.70
N PHE A 89 11.68 -2.56 9.33
CA PHE A 89 11.58 -2.24 10.76
C PHE A 89 10.64 -3.18 11.47
N ARG A 90 11.02 -3.58 12.69
CA ARG A 90 10.26 -4.46 13.56
C ARG A 90 10.42 -4.00 15.00
N GLY A 91 9.37 -4.19 15.80
CA GLY A 91 9.44 -4.03 17.25
C GLY A 91 10.33 -5.09 17.90
N VAL A 92 10.59 -4.92 19.19
CA VAL A 92 11.46 -5.81 19.99
C VAL A 92 11.02 -7.28 19.98
N SER A 93 9.72 -7.53 19.83
CA SER A 93 9.10 -8.85 19.72
C SER A 93 9.07 -9.41 18.28
N GLY A 94 9.66 -8.72 17.32
CA GLY A 94 9.63 -9.10 15.90
C GLY A 94 8.29 -8.78 15.19
N THR A 95 7.38 -8.08 15.85
CA THR A 95 6.08 -7.67 15.31
C THR A 95 6.11 -6.26 14.71
N VAL A 96 5.13 -5.94 13.87
CA VAL A 96 4.87 -4.60 13.36
C VAL A 96 3.53 -4.10 13.89
N ALA A 97 3.22 -2.82 13.72
CA ALA A 97 1.96 -2.23 14.16
C ALA A 97 0.87 -2.42 13.07
N HIS A 98 0.08 -1.37 12.78
CA HIS A 98 -0.95 -1.38 11.74
C HIS A 98 -0.38 -1.23 10.31
N GLU A 99 0.91 -0.88 10.19
CA GLU A 99 1.61 -0.75 8.91
C GLU A 99 3.03 -1.35 8.97
N PHE A 100 3.61 -1.66 7.81
CA PHE A 100 4.98 -2.14 7.69
C PHE A 100 5.64 -1.75 6.37
N ILE A 101 6.97 -1.69 6.37
CA ILE A 101 7.78 -1.31 5.21
C ILE A 101 8.47 -2.53 4.62
N VAL A 102 8.24 -2.75 3.33
CA VAL A 102 8.93 -3.73 2.50
C VAL A 102 10.13 -3.09 1.82
N ASP A 103 11.32 -3.65 2.04
CA ASP A 103 12.56 -3.21 1.41
C ASP A 103 12.74 -3.82 0.02
N LEU A 104 12.65 -2.97 -1.00
CA LEU A 104 12.83 -3.35 -2.41
C LEU A 104 14.20 -2.93 -2.96
N ARG A 105 15.03 -2.23 -2.17
CA ARG A 105 16.35 -1.73 -2.62
C ARG A 105 17.27 -2.85 -3.14
N PRO A 106 17.32 -4.05 -2.54
CA PRO A 106 18.14 -5.14 -3.07
C PRO A 106 17.76 -5.55 -4.50
N LEU A 107 16.48 -5.40 -4.88
CA LEU A 107 15.95 -5.80 -6.19
C LEU A 107 16.46 -4.90 -7.32
N LYS A 108 16.79 -3.64 -6.99
CA LYS A 108 17.45 -2.73 -7.94
C LYS A 108 18.84 -3.23 -8.31
N THR A 109 19.61 -3.75 -7.34
CA THR A 109 20.96 -4.25 -7.60
C THR A 109 20.96 -5.64 -8.22
N SER A 110 20.01 -6.52 -7.84
CA SER A 110 19.96 -7.90 -8.35
C SER A 110 19.27 -8.03 -9.71
N ALA A 111 18.18 -7.31 -9.93
CA ALA A 111 17.31 -7.45 -11.09
C ALA A 111 17.09 -6.14 -11.87
N GLY A 112 17.64 -5.01 -11.40
CA GLY A 112 17.39 -3.68 -11.97
C GLY A 112 15.96 -3.17 -11.75
N ILE A 113 15.21 -3.78 -10.82
CA ILE A 113 13.79 -3.48 -10.59
C ILE A 113 13.65 -2.35 -9.56
N GLU A 114 12.85 -1.34 -9.91
CA GLU A 114 12.52 -0.22 -9.03
C GLU A 114 11.19 -0.46 -8.29
N PRO A 115 10.93 0.23 -7.16
CA PRO A 115 9.63 0.16 -6.48
C PRO A 115 8.45 0.52 -7.39
N GLU A 116 8.67 1.41 -8.36
CA GLU A 116 7.65 1.78 -9.34
C GLU A 116 7.23 0.60 -10.20
N ASP A 117 8.16 -0.27 -10.60
CA ASP A 117 7.82 -1.45 -11.41
C ASP A 117 6.87 -2.39 -10.64
N VAL A 118 7.15 -2.61 -9.35
CA VAL A 118 6.30 -3.42 -8.47
C VAL A 118 4.92 -2.76 -8.32
N ALA A 119 4.89 -1.45 -8.05
CA ALA A 119 3.63 -0.72 -7.88
C ALA A 119 2.78 -0.68 -9.15
N LYS A 120 3.41 -0.49 -10.32
CA LYS A 120 2.69 -0.53 -11.61
C LYS A 120 2.25 -1.94 -11.96
N ARG A 121 3.04 -2.97 -11.62
CA ARG A 121 2.65 -4.38 -11.84
C ARG A 121 1.47 -4.78 -10.97
N LEU A 122 1.37 -4.29 -9.73
CA LEU A 122 0.22 -4.52 -8.85
C LEU A 122 -1.12 -4.04 -9.46
N ILE A 123 -1.10 -3.02 -10.33
CA ILE A 123 -2.28 -2.56 -11.06
C ILE A 123 -2.85 -3.67 -11.95
N ASP A 124 -1.99 -4.46 -12.59
CA ASP A 124 -2.43 -5.61 -13.40
C ASP A 124 -3.11 -6.68 -12.53
N TYR A 125 -2.76 -6.77 -11.25
CA TYR A 125 -3.37 -7.64 -10.25
C TYR A 125 -4.60 -7.03 -9.55
N ARG A 126 -5.09 -5.87 -10.01
CA ARG A 126 -6.24 -5.13 -9.44
C ARG A 126 -5.94 -4.50 -8.08
N PHE A 127 -4.67 -4.20 -7.78
CA PHE A 127 -4.29 -3.45 -6.58
C PHE A 127 -3.77 -2.07 -6.96
N TYR A 128 -4.18 -1.06 -6.21
CA TYR A 128 -3.68 0.30 -6.40
C TYR A 128 -2.18 0.37 -6.07
N GLY A 129 -1.44 1.24 -6.75
CA GLY A 129 -0.03 1.48 -6.43
C GLY A 129 0.07 2.08 -5.03
N LEU A 130 0.58 1.32 -4.07
CA LEU A 130 0.59 1.70 -2.66
C LEU A 130 1.48 2.91 -2.40
N THR A 131 1.54 3.38 -1.15
CA THR A 131 2.44 4.45 -0.73
C THR A 131 3.89 4.10 -1.06
N MET A 132 4.39 4.71 -2.14
CA MET A 132 5.74 4.49 -2.64
C MET A 132 6.70 5.50 -2.03
N SER A 133 7.80 5.01 -1.45
CA SER A 133 8.98 5.82 -1.10
C SER A 133 8.72 7.07 -0.23
N CYS A 134 7.58 7.15 0.47
CA CYS A 134 7.19 8.33 1.24
C CYS A 134 8.08 8.54 2.49
N SER A 135 8.50 7.45 3.15
CA SER A 135 9.38 7.52 4.32
C SER A 135 10.82 7.14 4.00
N ILE A 136 11.03 6.13 3.13
CA ILE A 136 12.37 5.64 2.76
C ILE A 136 12.40 5.39 1.25
N PRO A 137 13.30 6.06 0.50
CA PRO A 137 13.45 5.82 -0.93
C PRO A 137 13.76 4.36 -1.24
N GLY A 138 13.14 3.81 -2.29
CA GLY A 138 13.39 2.42 -2.68
C GLY A 138 12.53 1.40 -1.92
N THR A 139 11.51 1.84 -1.19
CA THR A 139 10.67 0.95 -0.37
C THR A 139 9.17 1.14 -0.65
N LEU A 140 8.39 0.16 -0.18
CA LEU A 140 6.94 0.14 -0.25
C LEU A 140 6.37 0.08 1.17
N MET A 141 5.46 0.98 1.51
CA MET A 141 4.77 0.97 2.80
C MET A 141 3.38 0.36 2.63
N LEU A 142 3.06 -0.61 3.48
CA LEU A 142 1.83 -1.40 3.44
C LEU A 142 1.04 -1.20 4.73
N GLU A 143 -0.19 -0.71 4.59
CA GLU A 143 -1.14 -0.53 5.70
C GLU A 143 -2.47 -1.21 5.32
N PRO A 144 -2.59 -2.53 5.56
CA PRO A 144 -3.91 -3.15 5.50
C PRO A 144 -4.75 -2.61 6.66
N THR A 145 -5.93 -2.07 6.36
CA THR A 145 -6.86 -1.62 7.41
C THR A 145 -7.65 -2.81 7.95
N GLU A 146 -8.21 -2.66 9.14
CA GLU A 146 -9.06 -3.67 9.78
C GLU A 146 -10.38 -3.94 9.03
N SER A 147 -10.72 -3.09 8.05
CA SER A 147 -11.90 -3.24 7.19
C SER A 147 -11.70 -4.29 6.09
N GLU A 148 -10.46 -4.69 5.81
CA GLU A 148 -10.15 -5.65 4.75
C GLU A 148 -10.34 -7.10 5.21
N SER A 149 -11.05 -7.88 4.39
CA SER A 149 -11.25 -9.31 4.67
C SER A 149 -9.95 -10.10 4.50
N LYS A 150 -9.79 -11.20 5.25
CA LYS A 150 -8.65 -12.11 5.08
C LYS A 150 -8.43 -12.53 3.63
N ALA A 151 -9.52 -12.82 2.91
CA ALA A 151 -9.45 -13.25 1.52
C ALA A 151 -8.89 -12.16 0.58
N GLU A 152 -9.12 -10.86 0.86
CA GLU A 152 -8.52 -9.76 0.10
C GLU A 152 -7.03 -9.65 0.41
N LEU A 153 -6.65 -9.79 1.68
CA LEU A 153 -5.26 -9.76 2.09
C LEU A 153 -4.45 -10.94 1.53
N ASP A 154 -5.05 -12.13 1.47
CA ASP A 154 -4.46 -13.31 0.85
C ASP A 154 -4.21 -13.04 -0.65
N ARG A 155 -5.20 -12.51 -1.38
CA ARG A 155 -5.03 -12.11 -2.80
C ARG A 155 -3.89 -11.11 -2.99
N PHE A 156 -3.77 -10.14 -2.08
CA PHE A 156 -2.71 -9.15 -2.11
C PHE A 156 -1.33 -9.78 -1.89
N CYS A 157 -1.22 -10.71 -0.94
CA CYS A 157 0.02 -11.47 -0.70
C CYS A 157 0.37 -12.36 -1.89
N ASP A 158 -0.60 -13.08 -2.45
CA ASP A 158 -0.42 -13.91 -3.63
C ASP A 158 0.07 -13.08 -4.83
N ALA A 159 -0.47 -11.86 -5.00
CA ALA A 159 0.01 -10.93 -6.03
C ALA A 159 1.47 -10.53 -5.80
N LEU A 160 1.85 -10.15 -4.57
CA LEU A 160 3.24 -9.83 -4.23
C LEU A 160 4.18 -11.02 -4.43
N ILE A 161 3.77 -12.22 -4.01
CA ILE A 161 4.57 -13.44 -4.16
C ILE A 161 4.75 -13.77 -5.64
N SER A 162 3.69 -13.67 -6.43
CA SER A 162 3.75 -13.84 -7.89
C SER A 162 4.74 -12.84 -8.50
N ILE A 163 4.64 -11.55 -8.16
CA ILE A 163 5.59 -10.52 -8.61
C ILE A 163 7.02 -10.85 -8.17
N ARG A 164 7.25 -11.34 -6.94
CA ARG A 164 8.58 -11.77 -6.50
C ARG A 164 9.16 -12.90 -7.36
N GLN A 165 8.30 -13.82 -7.81
CA GLN A 165 8.70 -14.89 -8.73
C GLN A 165 9.03 -14.33 -10.11
N GLU A 166 8.25 -13.39 -10.63
CA GLU A 166 8.57 -12.67 -11.89
C GLU A 166 9.97 -12.03 -11.79
N ILE A 167 10.28 -11.37 -10.67
CA ILE A 167 11.59 -10.77 -10.41
C ILE A 167 12.69 -11.84 -10.30
N ALA A 168 12.41 -12.98 -9.66
CA ALA A 168 13.37 -14.07 -9.54
C ALA A 168 13.77 -14.66 -10.91
N GLU A 169 12.86 -14.70 -11.88
CA GLU A 169 13.18 -15.14 -13.24
C GLU A 169 14.06 -14.13 -14.00
N ILE A 170 13.95 -12.84 -13.68
CA ILE A 170 14.88 -11.80 -14.16
C ILE A 170 16.25 -11.96 -13.49
N GLU A 171 16.30 -12.20 -12.17
CA GLU A 171 17.55 -12.44 -11.42
C GLU A 171 18.33 -13.65 -11.98
N LYS A 172 17.61 -14.67 -12.47
CA LYS A 172 18.20 -15.86 -13.14
C LYS A 172 18.61 -15.62 -14.59
N GLY A 173 18.27 -14.47 -15.18
CA GLY A 173 18.51 -14.17 -16.59
C GLY A 173 17.62 -14.94 -17.56
N THR A 174 16.51 -15.52 -17.09
CA THR A 174 15.56 -16.27 -17.93
C THR A 174 14.62 -15.32 -18.70
N VAL A 175 14.38 -14.13 -18.14
CA VAL A 175 13.55 -13.08 -18.75
C VAL A 175 14.35 -11.78 -18.79
N ASP A 176 14.26 -11.07 -19.92
CA ASP A 176 14.87 -9.74 -20.08
C ASP A 176 14.16 -8.70 -19.19
N ILE A 177 14.93 -7.87 -18.49
CA ILE A 177 14.45 -6.77 -17.66
C ILE A 177 13.58 -5.78 -18.44
N ASN A 178 13.90 -5.53 -19.72
CA ASN A 178 13.18 -4.58 -20.58
C ASN A 178 11.77 -5.05 -20.94
N ASN A 179 11.41 -6.24 -20.48
CA ASN A 179 10.12 -6.84 -20.73
C ASN A 179 9.05 -6.44 -19.69
N ASN A 180 9.38 -5.71 -18.63
CA ASN A 180 8.51 -5.37 -17.49
C ASN A 180 7.44 -4.27 -17.76
N GLY A 181 6.77 -4.31 -18.92
CA GLY A 181 5.88 -3.26 -19.46
C GLY A 181 4.54 -3.01 -18.76
N ALA A 182 4.48 -3.03 -17.42
CA ALA A 182 3.29 -2.70 -16.65
C ALA A 182 3.13 -1.18 -16.47
N PRO A 183 1.88 -0.68 -16.35
CA PRO A 183 0.61 -1.43 -16.41
C PRO A 183 0.16 -1.72 -17.86
N HIS A 184 -0.72 -2.72 -18.05
CA HIS A 184 -1.17 -3.18 -19.37
C HIS A 184 -2.61 -2.74 -19.71
N PRO A 185 -2.81 -1.60 -20.41
CA PRO A 185 -4.15 -1.11 -20.74
C PRO A 185 -4.80 -1.89 -21.89
N PRO A 186 -6.14 -1.85 -22.03
CA PRO A 186 -6.87 -2.54 -23.10
C PRO A 186 -6.35 -2.24 -24.51
N GLN A 187 -5.97 -0.98 -24.77
CA GLN A 187 -5.47 -0.53 -26.07
C GLN A 187 -4.18 -1.27 -26.46
N LEU A 188 -3.30 -1.56 -25.50
CA LEU A 188 -2.08 -2.34 -25.73
C LEU A 188 -2.40 -3.82 -26.00
N LEU A 189 -3.34 -4.38 -25.24
CA LEU A 189 -3.71 -5.80 -25.33
C LEU A 189 -4.51 -6.13 -26.59
N MET A 190 -5.30 -5.18 -27.08
CA MET A 190 -6.14 -5.33 -28.27
C MET A 190 -5.41 -4.94 -29.57
N ALA A 191 -4.16 -4.47 -29.50
CA ALA A 191 -3.38 -4.12 -30.68
C ALA A 191 -3.15 -5.35 -31.58
N ASP A 192 -3.21 -5.19 -32.90
CA ASP A 192 -3.08 -6.30 -33.87
C ASP A 192 -1.77 -7.08 -33.69
N LYS A 193 -0.67 -6.35 -33.49
CA LYS A 193 0.68 -6.92 -33.30
C LYS A 193 1.00 -7.00 -31.81
N TRP A 194 1.46 -8.18 -31.38
CA TRP A 194 1.96 -8.40 -30.04
C TRP A 194 3.46 -8.71 -30.09
N THR A 195 4.28 -7.78 -29.60
CA THR A 195 5.75 -7.84 -29.69
C THR A 195 6.42 -8.22 -28.37
N LYS A 196 5.64 -8.48 -27.32
CA LYS A 196 6.16 -8.91 -26.01
C LYS A 196 6.42 -10.43 -26.04
N PRO A 197 7.48 -10.93 -25.38
CA PRO A 197 7.81 -12.36 -25.28
C PRO A 197 7.01 -13.12 -24.20
N TYR A 198 6.01 -12.51 -23.57
CA TYR A 198 4.98 -13.20 -22.76
C TYR A 198 3.62 -13.06 -23.41
N SER A 199 2.65 -13.88 -23.01
CA SER A 199 1.30 -13.83 -23.57
C SER A 199 0.50 -12.62 -23.08
N ARG A 200 -0.51 -12.20 -23.86
CA ARG A 200 -1.52 -11.22 -23.41
C ARG A 200 -2.26 -11.69 -22.16
N GLU A 201 -2.45 -13.00 -22.03
CA GLU A 201 -3.08 -13.62 -20.87
C GLU A 201 -2.26 -13.39 -19.60
N TYR A 202 -0.94 -13.60 -19.67
CA TYR A 202 -0.02 -13.32 -18.57
C TYR A 202 0.00 -11.82 -18.19
N ALA A 203 -0.11 -10.95 -19.18
CA ALA A 203 -0.17 -9.50 -18.96
C ALA A 203 -1.50 -9.08 -18.29
N ALA A 204 -2.63 -9.56 -18.80
CA ALA A 204 -3.97 -9.13 -18.41
C ALA A 204 -4.57 -9.90 -17.23
N TYR A 205 -4.29 -11.19 -17.11
CA TYR A 205 -4.86 -12.09 -16.11
C TYR A 205 -3.78 -12.92 -15.41
N PRO A 206 -2.79 -12.26 -14.75
CA PRO A 206 -1.75 -12.99 -14.04
C PRO A 206 -2.25 -13.80 -12.83
N ALA A 207 -3.50 -13.58 -12.40
CA ALA A 207 -4.13 -14.29 -11.29
C ALA A 207 -5.57 -14.71 -11.61
N PRO A 208 -6.05 -15.84 -11.07
CA PRO A 208 -7.34 -16.42 -11.43
C PRO A 208 -8.55 -15.55 -11.06
N TRP A 209 -8.47 -14.80 -9.95
CA TRP A 209 -9.57 -13.94 -9.49
C TRP A 209 -9.88 -12.79 -10.45
N LEU A 210 -8.93 -12.42 -11.31
CA LEU A 210 -9.09 -11.35 -12.30
C LEU A 210 -10.07 -11.72 -13.41
N ARG A 211 -10.34 -13.01 -13.61
CA ARG A 211 -11.31 -13.48 -14.61
C ARG A 211 -12.76 -13.12 -14.24
N THR A 212 -13.04 -13.06 -12.94
CA THR A 212 -14.38 -12.74 -12.45
C THR A 212 -14.62 -11.23 -12.43
N ALA A 213 -13.61 -10.46 -12.04
CA ALA A 213 -13.68 -9.01 -11.99
C ALA A 213 -12.32 -8.38 -12.36
N LYS A 214 -12.26 -7.76 -13.54
CA LYS A 214 -11.06 -7.06 -14.03
C LYS A 214 -11.27 -5.55 -13.96
N PHE A 215 -10.32 -4.86 -13.35
CA PHE A 215 -10.16 -3.42 -13.48
C PHE A 215 -9.06 -3.15 -14.52
N TRP A 216 -9.33 -2.24 -15.45
CA TRP A 216 -8.42 -1.94 -16.55
C TRP A 216 -7.68 -0.62 -16.30
N PRO A 217 -6.33 -0.61 -16.33
CA PRO A 217 -5.60 0.64 -16.43
C PRO A 217 -5.99 1.33 -17.75
N THR A 218 -6.24 2.63 -17.71
CA THR A 218 -6.69 3.39 -18.89
C THR A 218 -5.55 3.80 -19.81
N THR A 219 -4.33 3.87 -19.27
CA THR A 219 -3.12 4.29 -19.97
C THR A 219 -1.94 3.37 -19.63
N CYS A 220 -0.91 3.41 -20.48
CA CYS A 220 0.39 2.81 -20.19
C CYS A 220 1.10 3.59 -19.08
N ARG A 221 2.31 3.15 -18.70
CA ARG A 221 3.17 3.87 -17.76
C ARG A 221 3.34 5.33 -18.19
N VAL A 222 3.14 6.25 -17.25
CA VAL A 222 3.28 7.69 -17.45
C VAL A 222 4.76 8.06 -17.48
N ASP A 223 5.14 8.95 -18.39
CA ASP A 223 6.48 9.54 -18.44
C ASP A 223 6.53 10.81 -17.59
N ASN A 224 6.97 10.66 -16.34
CA ASN A 224 7.05 11.77 -15.39
C ASN A 224 8.07 12.84 -15.85
N VAL A 225 9.20 12.42 -16.43
CA VAL A 225 10.28 13.34 -16.85
C VAL A 225 9.84 14.19 -18.02
N TYR A 226 9.09 13.62 -18.97
CA TYR A 226 8.51 14.38 -20.06
C TYR A 226 7.51 15.43 -19.56
N GLY A 227 6.64 15.07 -18.62
CA GLY A 227 5.65 15.98 -18.02
C GLY A 227 6.30 17.19 -17.34
N ASP A 228 7.34 16.95 -16.54
CA ASP A 228 8.07 18.03 -15.85
C ASP A 228 8.82 18.95 -16.82
N ARG A 229 9.34 18.41 -17.93
CA ARG A 229 10.04 19.18 -18.96
C ARG A 229 9.10 19.93 -19.90
N ASN A 230 7.86 19.49 -20.03
CA ASN A 230 6.86 20.06 -20.92
C ASN A 230 5.58 20.38 -20.13
N PRO A 231 5.64 21.32 -19.18
CA PRO A 231 4.51 21.59 -18.30
C PRO A 231 3.33 22.15 -19.09
N SER A 232 2.22 21.42 -19.05
CA SER A 232 0.91 21.89 -19.51
C SER A 232 -0.11 21.63 -18.41
N ALA A 233 -0.82 22.68 -18.00
CA ALA A 233 -1.83 22.63 -16.94
C ALA A 233 -3.23 23.01 -17.45
N THR A 234 -3.39 23.15 -18.75
CA THR A 234 -4.66 23.48 -19.43
C THR A 234 -4.94 22.45 -20.51
N ALA A 235 -6.23 22.20 -20.73
CA ALA A 235 -6.71 21.35 -21.82
C ALA A 235 -6.50 22.01 -23.19
#